data_AF-A0A9P4TJW0-F1
#
_entry.id   AF-A0A9P4TJW0-F1
#
_cell.length_a   1.000
_cell.length_b   1.000
_cell.length_c   1.000
_cell.angle_alpha   90.00
_cell.angle_beta   90.00
_cell.angle_gamma   90.00
#
_symmetry.space_group_name_H-M   'P 1'
#
loop_
_entity.id
_entity.type
_entity.pdbx_description
1 polymer ?
#
loop_
_entity_poly.entity_id
_entity_poly.type
_entity_poly.pdbx_seq_one_letter_code
_entity_poly.pdbx_strand_id
1 'polypeptide(L)'
;MTDSRCTRIITFEAEIRTGQDCGAQILLTNDGFVAKIYDPVYYHCFDGFYKKSVDPTATADHDYRNEANAYSAMMSSKVQGDIMPRYHGSWTFEITATIEGQQRSRDVRMILMDHISGIPMLDIEPEDLSCKARKNILYKVIEAKTDLRIAGLEHHDLEPRNIMVIPSSVYGSSSDDELSGIPNYETSTFENADLRVCIIDFARSCVYKLVGKQRIAAEYHNPLKNGSKRTWYADAYLLEHVATLSKEPAPQLWWNRPAKSEADVVSHSDMHLLHPVLGALESDEGFKGKIAKFQEFNIKPLRVDIALNYKCYGDSKTVLMIEFKKADLIDTCRFENALWQMSELDGSCMPLVDNHKRYLLAGETEEKLMKQAKAYARVARCLYIALCDYQSLILLKFSKDLSVVNVKVVDKNVTTFRRAMLGFLLTAIDDHDQVPAI
;
A
#
# COMPACT_ATOMS: atom_id res chain seq x y z
N MET A 1 30.15 -16.79 15.58
CA MET A 1 31.53 -16.47 15.97
C MET A 1 31.61 -14.96 16.13
N THR A 2 31.38 -14.46 17.34
CA THR A 2 31.70 -13.07 17.70
C THR A 2 33.10 -13.09 18.27
N ASP A 3 34.05 -12.44 17.59
CA ASP A 3 35.40 -12.25 18.09
C ASP A 3 35.34 -11.39 19.36
N SER A 4 35.74 -11.96 20.48
CA SER A 4 35.62 -11.41 21.83
C SER A 4 36.66 -10.33 22.15
N ARG A 5 37.19 -9.60 21.14
CA ARG A 5 38.35 -8.70 21.34
C ARG A 5 38.34 -7.34 20.66
N CYS A 6 37.22 -6.86 20.11
CA CYS A 6 37.11 -5.46 19.68
C CYS A 6 36.24 -4.65 20.63
N THR A 7 36.83 -4.11 21.70
CA THR A 7 36.23 -3.01 22.45
C THR A 7 36.23 -1.77 21.54
N ARG A 8 35.04 -1.28 21.17
CA ARG A 8 34.89 0.00 20.47
C ARG A 8 34.61 1.09 21.49
N ILE A 9 35.45 2.13 21.49
CA ILE A 9 35.18 3.37 22.22
C ILE A 9 34.35 4.25 21.29
N ILE A 10 33.14 4.59 21.70
CA ILE A 10 32.26 5.50 20.96
C ILE A 10 32.26 6.83 21.68
N THR A 11 32.50 7.91 20.93
CA THR A 11 32.43 9.28 21.42
C THR A 11 31.38 10.02 20.61
N PHE A 12 30.54 10.79 21.30
CA PHE A 12 29.43 11.51 20.67
C PHE A 12 29.85 12.94 20.32
N GLU A 13 29.46 13.36 19.13
CA GLU A 13 29.72 14.69 18.59
C GLU A 13 28.56 15.64 18.86
N ALA A 14 27.34 15.17 18.59
CA ALA A 14 26.14 15.99 18.65
C ALA A 14 24.90 15.18 19.04
N GLU A 15 23.92 15.88 19.62
CA GLU A 15 22.58 15.36 19.88
C GLU A 15 21.69 15.60 18.66
N ILE A 16 21.18 14.52 18.06
CA ILE A 16 20.22 14.63 16.95
C ILE A 16 18.80 14.71 17.52
N ARG A 17 18.48 13.79 18.43
CA ARG A 17 17.18 13.76 19.12
C ARG A 17 17.32 13.11 20.48
N THR A 18 17.29 13.92 21.53
CA THR A 18 17.39 13.49 22.91
C THR A 18 16.27 14.13 23.72
N GLY A 19 16.01 13.58 24.91
CA GLY A 19 15.05 14.13 25.83
C GLY A 19 14.18 13.06 26.48
N GLN A 20 13.54 13.48 27.57
CA GLN A 20 12.50 12.70 28.20
C GLN A 20 11.38 12.46 27.19
N ASP A 21 10.74 11.29 27.29
CA ASP A 21 9.50 10.99 26.56
C ASP A 21 9.66 10.91 25.02
N CYS A 22 10.90 10.98 24.51
CA CYS A 22 11.20 10.86 23.08
C CYS A 22 11.43 9.41 22.60
N GLY A 23 11.41 8.45 23.53
CA GLY A 23 11.75 7.05 23.27
C GLY A 23 13.25 6.87 23.06
N ALA A 24 13.65 6.24 21.97
CA ALA A 24 15.05 6.03 21.64
C ALA A 24 15.80 7.36 21.44
N GLN A 25 16.94 7.50 22.12
CA GLN A 25 17.82 8.66 22.03
C GLN A 25 18.72 8.51 20.79
N ILE A 26 18.92 9.58 20.04
CA ILE A 26 19.66 9.57 18.78
C ILE A 26 20.82 10.55 18.87
N LEU A 27 22.04 10.04 18.73
CA LEU A 27 23.29 10.78 18.87
C LEU A 27 24.16 10.56 17.62
N LEU A 28 24.83 11.62 17.17
CA LEU A 28 25.88 11.54 16.16
C LEU A 28 27.20 11.19 16.85
N THR A 29 27.96 10.26 16.29
CA THR A 29 29.29 9.90 16.78
C THR A 29 30.38 10.69 16.04
N ASN A 30 31.52 10.94 16.70
CA ASN A 30 32.65 11.68 16.11
C ASN A 30 33.25 11.01 14.85
N ASP A 31 32.99 9.72 14.66
CA ASP A 31 33.38 8.96 13.47
C ASP A 31 32.27 8.89 12.39
N GLY A 32 31.23 9.73 12.52
CA GLY A 32 30.24 9.97 11.47
C GLY A 32 29.10 8.94 11.40
N PHE A 33 28.84 8.19 12.48
CA PHE A 33 27.72 7.25 12.57
C PHE A 33 26.60 7.79 13.46
N VAL A 34 25.42 7.20 13.33
CA VAL A 34 24.30 7.47 14.23
C VAL A 34 24.17 6.32 15.21
N ALA A 35 24.25 6.66 16.50
CA ALA A 35 23.93 5.78 17.60
C ALA A 35 22.48 6.01 18.02
N LYS A 36 21.66 4.96 17.96
CA LYS A 36 20.28 4.96 18.48
C LYS A 36 20.23 4.10 19.74
N ILE A 37 19.95 4.73 20.87
CA ILE A 37 20.03 4.15 22.22
C ILE A 37 18.62 3.95 22.79
N TYR A 38 18.32 2.73 23.21
CA TYR A 38 17.03 2.31 23.75
C TYR A 38 17.17 2.13 25.25
N ASP A 39 17.13 3.25 25.97
CA ASP A 39 17.12 3.26 27.43
C ASP A 39 15.68 3.47 27.94
N PRO A 40 15.10 2.50 28.67
CA PRO A 40 13.73 2.57 29.16
C PRO A 40 13.37 3.83 29.95
N VAL A 41 14.34 4.51 30.57
CA VAL A 41 14.06 5.71 31.38
C VAL A 41 13.59 6.92 30.56
N TYR A 42 13.83 6.93 29.25
CA TYR A 42 13.36 7.98 28.34
C TYR A 42 12.08 7.60 27.58
N TYR A 43 11.50 6.44 27.88
CA TYR A 43 10.24 6.00 27.30
C TYR A 43 9.06 6.45 28.16
N HIS A 44 7.97 6.81 27.49
CA HIS A 44 6.72 7.12 28.14
C HIS A 44 6.17 5.93 28.94
N CYS A 45 5.71 6.19 30.16
CA CYS A 45 5.03 5.19 31.00
C CYS A 45 3.50 5.17 30.84
N PHE A 46 2.96 6.04 29.98
CA PHE A 46 1.52 6.16 29.72
C PHE A 46 1.23 6.24 28.21
N ASP A 47 0.30 5.40 27.75
CA ASP A 47 -0.29 5.53 26.42
C ASP A 47 -1.43 6.56 26.46
N GLY A 48 -1.22 7.70 25.82
CA GLY A 48 -2.16 8.82 25.79
C GLY A 48 -3.53 8.49 25.18
N PHE A 49 -3.63 7.45 24.34
CA PHE A 49 -4.90 7.06 23.71
C PHE A 49 -5.77 6.20 24.61
N TYR A 50 -5.17 5.34 25.44
CA TYR A 50 -5.91 4.34 26.23
C TYR A 50 -5.83 4.55 27.74
N LYS A 51 -5.12 5.60 28.22
CA LYS A 51 -4.85 5.84 29.66
C LYS A 51 -4.33 4.59 30.36
N LYS A 52 -3.64 3.71 29.63
CA LYS A 52 -3.08 2.47 30.15
C LYS A 52 -1.61 2.72 30.45
N SER A 53 -1.17 2.32 31.63
CA SER A 53 0.25 2.29 31.94
C SER A 53 0.92 1.27 31.01
N VAL A 54 1.97 1.72 30.33
CA VAL A 54 2.82 0.90 29.47
C VAL A 54 4.10 0.64 30.23
N ASP A 55 4.64 -0.59 30.15
CA ASP A 55 5.94 -0.92 30.69
C ASP A 55 7.04 -0.34 29.76
N PRO A 56 7.75 0.72 30.18
CA PRO A 56 8.76 1.37 29.34
C PRO A 56 9.91 0.42 28.96
N THR A 57 10.20 -0.57 29.82
CA THR A 57 11.22 -1.58 29.57
C THR A 57 10.80 -2.49 28.43
N ALA A 58 9.54 -2.96 28.45
CA ALA A 58 9.00 -3.80 27.39
C ALA A 58 8.91 -3.04 26.06
N THR A 59 8.57 -1.75 26.08
CA THR A 59 8.51 -0.92 24.87
C THR A 59 9.90 -0.67 24.28
N ALA A 60 10.88 -0.28 25.09
CA ALA A 60 12.26 -0.09 24.62
C ALA A 60 12.85 -1.39 24.06
N ASP A 61 12.57 -2.53 24.72
CA ASP A 61 12.97 -3.86 24.26
C ASP A 61 12.34 -4.19 22.89
N HIS A 62 11.04 -3.94 22.74
CA HIS A 62 10.29 -4.18 21.52
C HIS A 62 10.83 -3.38 20.34
N ASP A 63 10.99 -2.06 20.51
CA ASP A 63 11.45 -1.15 19.48
C ASP A 63 12.88 -1.51 19.03
N TYR A 64 13.79 -1.74 19.99
CA TYR A 64 15.14 -2.23 19.70
C TYR A 64 15.10 -3.53 18.90
N ARG A 65 14.34 -4.52 19.38
CA ARG A 65 14.36 -5.87 18.81
C ARG A 65 13.88 -5.86 17.38
N ASN A 66 12.79 -5.14 17.10
CA ASN A 66 12.23 -5.07 15.76
C ASN A 66 13.20 -4.37 14.81
N GLU A 67 13.76 -3.22 15.22
CA GLU A 67 14.66 -2.44 14.39
C GLU A 67 15.98 -3.15 14.14
N ALA A 68 16.63 -3.68 15.18
CA ALA A 68 17.85 -4.47 15.05
C ALA A 68 17.63 -5.71 14.17
N ASN A 69 16.46 -6.36 14.28
CA ASN A 69 16.11 -7.51 13.43
C ASN A 69 15.90 -7.10 11.97
N ALA A 70 15.23 -5.97 11.71
CA ALA A 70 15.03 -5.45 10.36
C ALA A 70 16.36 -5.15 9.66
N TYR A 71 17.25 -4.41 10.33
CA TYR A 71 18.60 -4.16 9.83
C TYR A 71 19.37 -5.47 9.64
N SER A 72 19.44 -6.33 10.65
CA SER A 72 20.20 -7.58 10.59
C SER A 72 19.72 -8.51 9.45
N ALA A 73 18.41 -8.59 9.23
CA ALA A 73 17.84 -9.40 8.15
C ALA A 73 18.22 -8.90 6.75
N MET A 74 18.49 -7.60 6.61
CA MET A 74 18.83 -6.94 5.34
C MET A 74 20.34 -6.80 5.11
N MET A 75 21.21 -7.31 5.99
CA MET A 75 22.68 -7.15 5.82
C MET A 75 23.23 -7.72 4.51
N SER A 76 22.57 -8.70 3.91
CA SER A 76 22.96 -9.28 2.62
C SER A 76 22.19 -8.74 1.42
N SER A 77 21.26 -7.81 1.62
CA SER A 77 20.46 -7.22 0.53
C SER A 77 21.07 -5.89 0.07
N LYS A 78 20.75 -5.48 -1.16
CA LYS A 78 21.23 -4.21 -1.71
C LYS A 78 20.49 -2.99 -1.14
N VAL A 79 19.42 -3.19 -0.35
CA VAL A 79 18.67 -2.08 0.22
C VAL A 79 19.46 -1.35 1.31
N GLN A 80 20.39 -2.03 2.01
CA GLN A 80 21.26 -1.39 3.00
C GLN A 80 22.32 -0.50 2.36
N GLY A 81 22.42 0.72 2.86
CA GLY A 81 23.29 1.77 2.34
C GLY A 81 22.71 2.49 1.11
N ASP A 82 21.54 2.09 0.62
CA ASP A 82 20.81 2.72 -0.49
C ASP A 82 19.43 3.21 -0.04
N ILE A 83 18.47 2.31 0.12
CA ILE A 83 17.10 2.65 0.53
C ILE A 83 16.96 2.76 2.05
N MET A 84 17.84 2.11 2.81
CA MET A 84 17.90 2.21 4.28
C MET A 84 19.35 2.41 4.73
N PRO A 85 19.61 2.95 5.92
CA PRO A 85 20.98 3.08 6.45
C PRO A 85 21.72 1.74 6.48
N ARG A 86 23.04 1.77 6.31
CA ARG A 86 23.85 0.58 6.56
C ARG A 86 23.93 0.31 8.05
N TYR A 87 23.83 -0.96 8.42
CA TYR A 87 23.88 -1.41 9.80
C TYR A 87 25.30 -1.82 10.20
N HIS A 88 25.79 -1.26 11.31
CA HIS A 88 27.13 -1.53 11.84
C HIS A 88 27.13 -2.43 13.07
N GLY A 89 25.94 -2.82 13.55
CA GLY A 89 25.78 -3.77 14.64
C GLY A 89 24.89 -3.26 15.77
N SER A 90 24.77 -4.09 16.80
CA SER A 90 24.08 -3.78 18.05
C SER A 90 24.93 -4.12 19.26
N TRP A 91 24.66 -3.42 20.35
CA TRP A 91 25.35 -3.57 21.62
C TRP A 91 24.35 -3.53 22.77
N THR A 92 24.68 -4.24 23.84
CA THR A 92 24.08 -4.09 25.15
C THR A 92 25.18 -3.66 26.11
N PHE A 93 24.93 -2.63 26.90
CA PHE A 93 25.84 -2.15 27.92
C PHE A 93 25.08 -1.78 29.19
N GLU A 94 25.77 -1.84 30.32
CA GLU A 94 25.19 -1.54 31.62
C GLU A 94 25.39 -0.06 31.96
N ILE A 95 24.31 0.63 32.36
CA ILE A 95 24.38 1.96 32.95
C ILE A 95 24.15 1.84 34.45
N THR A 96 25.09 2.35 35.24
CA THR A 96 24.99 2.47 36.70
C THR A 96 24.59 3.88 37.10
N ALA A 97 23.63 3.99 38.01
CA ALA A 97 23.17 5.25 38.59
C ALA A 97 22.91 5.10 40.08
N THR A 98 23.16 6.16 40.86
CA THR A 98 22.82 6.20 42.27
C THR A 98 21.40 6.75 42.44
N ILE A 99 20.48 5.90 42.89
CA ILE A 99 19.09 6.26 43.17
C ILE A 99 18.85 6.03 44.66
N GLU A 100 18.43 7.06 45.39
CA GLU A 100 18.18 6.99 46.84
C GLU A 100 19.38 6.45 47.65
N GLY A 101 20.60 6.81 47.25
CA GLY A 101 21.83 6.36 47.90
C GLY A 101 22.22 4.91 47.59
N GLN A 102 21.45 4.19 46.76
CA GLN A 102 21.77 2.85 46.30
C GLN A 102 22.28 2.87 44.86
N GLN A 103 23.36 2.15 44.59
CA GLN A 103 23.78 1.88 43.21
C GLN A 103 22.78 0.93 42.56
N ARG A 104 22.19 1.37 41.46
CA ARG A 104 21.29 0.59 40.63
C ARG A 104 21.88 0.53 39.24
N SER A 105 21.87 -0.65 38.63
CA SER A 105 22.27 -0.84 37.24
C SER A 105 21.08 -1.25 36.37
N ARG A 106 21.15 -0.91 35.08
CA ARG A 106 20.19 -1.36 34.07
C ARG A 106 20.90 -1.62 32.75
N ASP A 107 20.41 -2.61 32.02
CA ASP A 107 20.86 -2.89 30.66
C ASP A 107 20.25 -1.89 29.69
N VAL A 108 21.10 -1.31 28.85
CA VAL A 108 20.72 -0.39 27.79
C VAL A 108 21.24 -0.94 26.46
N ARG A 109 20.40 -0.81 25.43
CA ARG A 109 20.70 -1.34 24.10
C ARG A 109 20.93 -0.22 23.13
N MET A 110 21.75 -0.50 22.12
CA MET A 110 22.06 0.46 21.08
C MET A 110 22.23 -0.26 19.75
N ILE A 111 21.84 0.41 18.68
CA ILE A 111 22.26 0.09 17.32
C ILE A 111 23.11 1.22 16.76
N LEU A 112 24.02 0.87 15.86
CA LEU A 112 24.84 1.84 15.13
C LEU A 112 24.58 1.71 13.64
N MET A 113 24.36 2.84 12.97
CA MET A 113 24.04 2.89 11.55
C MET A 113 24.69 4.09 10.86
N ASP A 114 24.70 4.09 9.52
CA ASP A 114 25.16 5.25 8.73
C ASP A 114 24.39 6.52 9.11
N HIS A 115 25.09 7.64 9.24
CA HIS A 115 24.45 8.95 9.25
C HIS A 115 23.97 9.32 7.85
N ILE A 116 22.71 9.72 7.74
CA ILE A 116 22.10 10.12 6.46
C ILE A 116 22.06 11.64 6.39
N SER A 117 22.95 12.22 5.59
CA SER A 117 22.95 13.65 5.30
C SER A 117 21.88 14.00 4.27
N GLY A 118 20.64 14.19 4.74
CA GLY A 118 19.50 14.60 3.93
C GLY A 118 18.51 15.44 4.74
N ILE A 119 17.40 15.80 4.11
CA ILE A 119 16.32 16.56 4.73
C ILE A 119 15.18 15.58 5.05
N PRO A 120 14.66 15.52 6.29
CA PRO A 120 13.43 14.79 6.56
C PRO A 120 12.31 15.31 5.66
N MET A 121 11.54 14.43 5.03
CA MET A 121 10.46 14.83 4.13
C MET A 121 9.41 15.68 4.86
N LEU A 122 9.27 15.49 6.18
CA LEU A 122 8.41 16.31 7.03
C LEU A 122 8.79 17.79 7.00
N ASP A 123 10.07 18.10 6.86
CA ASP A 123 10.61 19.46 6.93
C ASP A 123 10.64 20.16 5.56
N ILE A 124 10.15 19.48 4.51
CA ILE A 124 10.05 20.04 3.16
C ILE A 124 8.65 20.58 2.94
N GLU A 125 8.53 21.90 2.77
CA GLU A 125 7.24 22.53 2.50
C GLU A 125 6.73 22.14 1.10
N PRO A 126 5.57 21.48 0.96
CA PRO A 126 5.05 21.02 -0.33
C PRO A 126 4.82 22.15 -1.35
N GLU A 127 4.55 23.36 -0.87
CA GLU A 127 4.30 24.59 -1.61
C GLU A 127 5.57 25.10 -2.30
N ASP A 128 6.73 24.88 -1.68
CA ASP A 128 8.04 25.26 -2.22
C ASP A 128 8.51 24.31 -3.33
N LEU A 129 7.84 23.16 -3.47
CA LEU A 129 8.15 22.15 -4.48
C LEU A 129 7.33 22.31 -5.76
N SER A 130 8.03 22.29 -6.89
CA SER A 130 7.39 22.15 -8.20
C SER A 130 6.55 20.86 -8.27
N CYS A 131 5.56 20.82 -9.15
CA CYS A 131 4.76 19.59 -9.37
C CYS A 131 5.65 18.40 -9.80
N LYS A 132 6.73 18.68 -10.54
CA LYS A 132 7.68 17.67 -11.00
C LYS A 132 8.55 17.13 -9.85
N ALA A 133 9.06 18.01 -8.99
CA ALA A 133 9.81 17.62 -7.79
C ALA A 133 8.97 16.74 -6.85
N ARG A 134 7.71 17.15 -6.56
CA ARG A 134 6.78 16.36 -5.74
C ARG A 134 6.54 14.96 -6.30
N LYS A 135 6.29 14.86 -7.60
CA LYS A 135 6.11 13.57 -8.28
C LYS A 135 7.37 12.71 -8.20
N ASN A 136 8.54 13.31 -8.43
CA ASN A 136 9.81 12.60 -8.39
C ASN A 136 10.09 12.01 -7.00
N ILE A 137 9.94 12.82 -5.94
CA ILE A 137 10.05 12.37 -4.55
C ILE A 137 9.09 11.20 -4.28
N LEU A 138 7.81 11.36 -4.65
CA LEU A 138 6.80 10.33 -4.41
C LEU A 138 7.11 9.03 -5.17
N TYR A 139 7.59 9.11 -6.41
CA TYR A 139 8.01 7.94 -7.16
C TYR A 139 9.15 7.21 -6.46
N LYS A 140 10.19 7.92 -6.01
CA LYS A 140 11.30 7.34 -5.27
C LYS A 140 10.86 6.66 -3.97
N VAL A 141 9.89 7.24 -3.24
CA VAL A 141 9.32 6.62 -2.03
C VAL A 141 8.57 5.34 -2.36
N ILE A 142 7.77 5.33 -3.43
CA ILE A 142 7.04 4.13 -3.86
C ILE A 142 8.01 3.02 -4.30
N GLU A 143 9.04 3.36 -5.07
CA GLU A 143 10.11 2.43 -5.46
C GLU A 143 10.80 1.85 -4.22
N ALA A 144 11.29 2.71 -3.32
CA ALA A 144 11.94 2.33 -2.07
C ALA A 144 11.07 1.40 -1.20
N LYS A 145 9.78 1.74 -1.01
CA LYS A 145 8.84 0.90 -0.25
C LYS A 145 8.64 -0.46 -0.91
N THR A 146 8.56 -0.49 -2.24
CA THR A 146 8.37 -1.72 -3.02
C THR A 146 9.59 -2.61 -2.90
N ASP A 147 10.80 -2.05 -2.99
CA ASP A 147 12.06 -2.77 -2.88
C ASP A 147 12.28 -3.34 -1.48
N LEU A 148 11.92 -2.61 -0.42
CA LEU A 148 11.91 -3.13 0.95
C LEU A 148 10.98 -4.35 1.06
N ARG A 149 9.76 -4.24 0.49
CA ARG A 149 8.78 -5.32 0.53
C ARG A 149 9.26 -6.56 -0.23
N ILE A 150 9.86 -6.38 -1.41
CA ILE A 150 10.47 -7.47 -2.20
C ILE A 150 11.61 -8.13 -1.42
N ALA A 151 12.40 -7.34 -0.68
CA ALA A 151 13.43 -7.85 0.21
C ALA A 151 12.86 -8.59 1.45
N GLY A 152 11.54 -8.58 1.65
CA GLY A 152 10.85 -9.24 2.75
C GLY A 152 10.74 -8.40 4.01
N LEU A 153 10.80 -7.06 3.89
CA LEU A 153 10.70 -6.12 5.00
C LEU A 153 9.51 -5.15 4.78
N GLU A 154 8.58 -5.09 5.73
CA GLU A 154 7.53 -4.07 5.78
C GLU A 154 7.79 -3.08 6.92
N HIS A 155 7.72 -1.78 6.64
CA HIS A 155 8.06 -0.72 7.60
C HIS A 155 7.01 -0.49 8.70
N HIS A 156 5.72 -0.61 8.35
CA HIS A 156 4.54 -0.29 9.17
C HIS A 156 4.42 1.13 9.76
N ASP A 157 5.46 1.96 9.72
CA ASP A 157 5.41 3.38 10.11
C ASP A 157 5.98 4.32 9.03
N LEU A 158 5.52 4.15 7.79
CA LEU A 158 6.05 4.91 6.65
C LEU A 158 5.39 6.30 6.59
N GLU A 159 5.93 7.23 7.37
CA GLU A 159 5.47 8.61 7.47
C GLU A 159 6.58 9.59 7.03
N PRO A 160 6.24 10.85 6.66
CA PRO A 160 7.24 11.82 6.19
C PRO A 160 8.44 12.04 7.13
N ARG A 161 8.24 11.93 8.45
CA ARG A 161 9.33 12.00 9.45
C ARG A 161 10.38 10.90 9.32
N ASN A 162 10.01 9.78 8.70
CA ASN A 162 10.82 8.56 8.58
C ASN A 162 11.41 8.40 7.18
N ILE A 163 11.35 9.46 6.36
CA ILE A 163 11.88 9.47 5.00
C ILE A 163 12.86 10.63 4.86
N MET A 164 14.13 10.31 4.67
CA MET A 164 15.16 11.28 4.34
C MET A 164 15.21 11.48 2.82
N VAL A 165 15.04 12.70 2.37
CA VAL A 165 15.24 13.09 0.97
C VAL A 165 16.66 13.60 0.82
N ILE A 166 17.41 13.03 -0.11
CA ILE A 166 18.81 13.36 -0.38
C ILE A 166 18.86 13.96 -1.79
N PRO A 167 18.84 15.31 -1.91
CA PRO A 167 18.92 15.98 -3.19
C PRO A 167 20.18 15.55 -3.94
N SER A 168 20.09 15.46 -5.26
CA SER A 168 21.29 15.24 -6.07
C SER A 168 22.21 16.43 -5.85
N SER A 169 23.37 16.18 -5.23
CA SER A 169 24.40 17.20 -5.07
C SER A 169 24.71 17.77 -6.47
N VAL A 170 24.51 19.07 -6.66
CA VAL A 170 25.13 19.78 -7.78
C VAL A 170 26.62 19.76 -7.47
N TYR A 171 27.34 18.75 -7.96
CA TYR A 171 28.79 18.70 -7.90
C TYR A 171 29.35 19.96 -8.56
N GLY A 172 29.95 20.89 -7.79
CA GLY A 172 30.73 21.96 -8.43
C GLY A 172 31.13 23.25 -7.70
N SER A 173 30.79 23.51 -6.45
CA SER A 173 31.36 24.68 -5.74
C SER A 173 32.15 24.26 -4.51
N SER A 174 33.45 24.10 -4.73
CA SER A 174 34.49 24.12 -3.70
C SER A 174 34.51 25.44 -2.92
N SER A 175 35.08 25.35 -1.73
CA SER A 175 35.52 26.37 -0.76
C SER A 175 34.46 27.01 0.14
N ASP A 176 34.53 26.56 1.40
CA ASP A 176 34.68 27.42 2.59
C ASP A 176 33.49 28.30 2.98
N ASP A 177 32.36 27.69 3.36
CA ASP A 177 31.41 28.35 4.28
C ASP A 177 30.57 27.33 5.07
N GLU A 178 31.26 26.53 5.88
CA GLU A 178 30.63 25.88 7.03
C GLU A 178 30.48 26.94 8.13
N LEU A 179 29.33 27.63 8.21
CA LEU A 179 28.74 28.14 9.47
C LEU A 179 27.42 28.93 9.25
N SER A 180 26.43 28.40 8.51
CA SER A 180 25.03 28.82 8.75
C SER A 180 24.06 27.73 8.32
N GLY A 181 23.25 27.27 9.27
CA GLY A 181 22.35 26.13 9.14
C GLY A 181 21.27 26.32 8.07
N ILE A 182 20.96 25.19 7.43
CA ILE A 182 20.03 24.94 6.31
C ILE A 182 20.60 25.39 4.96
N PRO A 183 21.12 24.45 4.14
CA PRO A 183 21.44 24.72 2.75
C PRO A 183 20.16 25.20 2.04
N ASN A 184 20.21 26.35 1.37
CA ASN A 184 19.16 26.78 0.46
C ASN A 184 19.14 25.83 -0.75
N TYR A 185 18.38 24.74 -0.64
CA TYR A 185 18.19 23.83 -1.75
C TYR A 185 17.28 24.47 -2.79
N GLU A 186 17.84 24.81 -3.96
CA GLU A 186 17.02 25.23 -5.08
C GLU A 186 16.04 24.12 -5.47
N THR A 187 14.80 24.47 -5.76
CA THR A 187 13.73 23.52 -6.14
C THR A 187 14.13 22.58 -7.28
N SER A 188 15.07 23.01 -8.13
CA SER A 188 15.65 22.26 -9.24
C SER A 188 16.37 20.97 -8.81
N THR A 189 16.93 20.91 -7.59
CA THR A 189 17.69 19.74 -7.11
C THR A 189 16.80 18.53 -6.82
N PHE A 190 15.51 18.76 -6.53
CA PHE A 190 14.53 17.69 -6.27
C PHE A 190 13.93 17.11 -7.56
N GLU A 191 14.11 17.76 -8.70
CA GLU A 191 13.64 17.25 -9.99
C GLU A 191 14.60 16.28 -10.67
N ASN A 192 15.83 16.18 -10.16
CA ASN A 192 16.87 15.34 -10.74
C ASN A 192 16.53 13.85 -10.59
N ALA A 193 16.78 13.08 -11.64
CA ALA A 193 16.58 11.63 -11.65
C ALA A 193 17.45 10.90 -10.60
N ASP A 194 18.60 11.48 -10.25
CA ASP A 194 19.54 10.97 -9.25
C ASP A 194 19.12 11.30 -7.81
N LEU A 195 17.94 11.90 -7.61
CA LEU A 195 17.37 12.10 -6.29
C LEU A 195 17.27 10.74 -5.58
N ARG A 196 17.75 10.69 -4.35
CA ARG A 196 17.67 9.49 -3.51
C ARG A 196 16.76 9.73 -2.32
N VAL A 197 16.04 8.69 -1.92
CA VAL A 197 15.32 8.66 -0.65
C VAL A 197 15.89 7.54 0.22
N CYS A 198 15.94 7.77 1.53
CA CYS A 198 16.37 6.78 2.50
C CYS A 198 15.31 6.69 3.60
N ILE A 199 14.75 5.50 3.79
CA ILE A 199 13.76 5.20 4.81
C ILE A 199 14.50 4.84 6.10
N ILE A 200 14.06 5.41 7.22
CA ILE A 200 14.66 5.27 8.55
C ILE A 200 13.59 4.90 9.58
N ASP A 201 14.02 4.53 10.79
CA ASP A 201 13.15 4.20 11.93
C ASP A 201 12.29 2.93 11.76
N PHE A 202 12.95 1.77 11.80
CA PHE A 202 12.31 0.47 11.60
C PHE A 202 11.77 -0.16 12.90
N ALA A 203 11.55 0.61 13.97
CA ALA A 203 11.06 0.10 15.25
C ALA A 203 9.69 -0.61 15.17
N ARG A 204 8.84 -0.20 14.21
CA ARG A 204 7.53 -0.81 13.96
C ARG A 204 7.53 -1.86 12.85
N SER A 205 8.68 -2.14 12.26
CA SER A 205 8.78 -2.98 11.07
C SER A 205 8.57 -4.48 11.34
N CYS A 206 8.28 -5.22 10.28
CA CYS A 206 8.15 -6.67 10.30
C CYS A 206 8.99 -7.30 9.17
N VAL A 207 9.71 -8.38 9.50
CA VAL A 207 10.47 -9.18 8.53
C VAL A 207 9.68 -10.44 8.21
N TYR A 208 9.34 -10.65 6.95
CA TYR A 208 8.74 -11.89 6.47
C TYR A 208 9.82 -12.95 6.24
N LYS A 209 9.65 -14.14 6.82
CA LYS A 209 10.39 -15.31 6.36
C LYS A 209 9.87 -15.67 4.97
N LEU A 210 10.69 -15.51 3.94
CA LEU A 210 10.47 -16.16 2.66
C LEU A 210 10.48 -17.68 2.91
N VAL A 211 9.30 -18.29 2.97
CA VAL A 211 9.14 -19.74 3.15
C VAL A 211 9.55 -20.41 1.84
N GLY A 212 10.83 -20.79 1.74
CA GLY A 212 11.39 -21.52 0.61
C GLY A 212 12.86 -21.18 0.36
N LYS A 213 13.70 -22.20 0.13
CA LYS A 213 15.17 -22.13 -0.08
C LYS A 213 15.61 -21.39 -1.37
N GLN A 214 14.94 -20.33 -1.78
CA GLN A 214 15.38 -19.51 -2.90
C GLN A 214 15.63 -18.09 -2.41
N ARG A 215 16.85 -17.87 -1.90
CA ARG A 215 17.52 -16.58 -2.09
C ARG A 215 17.76 -16.45 -3.59
N ILE A 216 16.73 -16.03 -4.32
CA ILE A 216 16.90 -15.61 -5.70
C ILE A 216 17.85 -14.43 -5.61
N ALA A 217 19.03 -14.57 -6.20
CA ALA A 217 19.90 -13.45 -6.53
C ALA A 217 19.15 -12.61 -7.58
N ALA A 218 18.11 -11.91 -7.15
CA ALA A 218 17.42 -10.94 -7.98
C ALA A 218 18.37 -9.75 -8.05
N GLU A 219 18.92 -9.52 -9.24
CA GLU A 219 19.48 -8.21 -9.56
C GLU A 219 18.37 -7.19 -9.30
N TYR A 220 18.55 -6.40 -8.25
CA TYR A 220 17.68 -5.28 -7.87
C TYR A 220 17.70 -4.24 -8.98
N HIS A 221 16.90 -4.46 -10.02
CA HIS A 221 16.80 -3.60 -11.18
C HIS A 221 15.32 -3.42 -11.52
N ASN A 222 14.88 -2.17 -11.40
CA ASN A 222 13.65 -1.55 -11.92
C ASN A 222 12.47 -2.52 -12.19
N PRO A 223 11.41 -2.53 -11.36
CA PRO A 223 10.25 -3.40 -11.54
C PRO A 223 9.47 -3.15 -12.83
N LEU A 224 9.81 -2.14 -13.64
CA LEU A 224 9.21 -1.87 -14.94
C LEU A 224 9.76 -2.72 -16.10
N LYS A 225 10.81 -3.53 -15.93
CA LYS A 225 11.50 -4.12 -17.10
C LYS A 225 11.78 -5.61 -17.15
N ASN A 226 11.61 -6.45 -16.13
CA ASN A 226 11.75 -7.90 -16.36
C ASN A 226 10.94 -8.78 -15.40
N GLY A 227 10.21 -9.72 -15.99
CA GLY A 227 9.26 -10.60 -15.33
C GLY A 227 9.88 -11.78 -14.60
N SER A 228 9.35 -12.08 -13.42
CA SER A 228 9.27 -13.44 -12.87
C SER A 228 8.24 -13.56 -11.74
N LYS A 229 7.08 -14.11 -12.12
CA LYS A 229 6.01 -14.85 -11.44
C LYS A 229 5.28 -14.28 -10.20
N ARG A 230 4.10 -13.71 -10.53
CA ARG A 230 2.73 -14.09 -10.11
C ARG A 230 1.95 -13.20 -9.13
N THR A 231 2.55 -12.27 -8.42
CA THR A 231 1.78 -11.26 -7.65
C THR A 231 1.89 -9.83 -8.18
N TRP A 232 2.80 -9.60 -9.14
CA TRP A 232 3.05 -8.31 -9.80
C TRP A 232 2.22 -8.08 -11.07
N TYR A 233 1.25 -8.95 -11.33
CA TYR A 233 0.62 -9.05 -12.65
C TYR A 233 -0.22 -7.81 -12.98
N ALA A 234 -1.05 -7.29 -12.07
CA ALA A 234 -2.00 -6.23 -12.43
C ALA A 234 -1.33 -4.94 -12.93
N ASP A 235 -0.37 -4.35 -12.22
CA ASP A 235 0.21 -3.06 -12.60
C ASP A 235 1.14 -3.14 -13.82
N ALA A 236 1.96 -4.19 -13.91
CA ALA A 236 2.82 -4.43 -15.07
C ALA A 236 1.98 -4.75 -16.32
N TYR A 237 0.93 -5.58 -16.17
CA TYR A 237 -0.01 -5.89 -17.23
C TYR A 237 -0.79 -4.65 -17.66
N LEU A 238 -1.21 -3.82 -16.71
CA LEU A 238 -1.85 -2.53 -16.97
C LEU A 238 -0.94 -1.62 -17.79
N LEU A 239 0.36 -1.55 -17.47
CA LEU A 239 1.37 -0.77 -18.18
C LEU A 239 1.57 -1.26 -19.62
N GLU A 240 1.72 -2.57 -19.81
CA GLU A 240 1.87 -3.21 -21.13
C GLU A 240 0.63 -2.99 -22.01
N HIS A 241 -0.56 -3.00 -21.40
CA HIS A 241 -1.83 -2.91 -22.11
C HIS A 241 -2.42 -1.48 -22.13
N VAL A 242 -1.73 -0.45 -21.62
CA VAL A 242 -2.22 0.95 -21.64
C VAL A 242 -2.64 1.37 -23.04
N ALA A 243 -1.83 1.03 -24.05
CA ALA A 243 -2.14 1.35 -25.43
C ALA A 243 -3.47 0.72 -25.85
N THR A 244 -3.69 -0.57 -25.55
CA THR A 244 -4.95 -1.28 -25.86
C THR A 244 -6.14 -0.70 -25.08
N LEU A 245 -5.95 -0.38 -23.81
CA LEU A 245 -6.95 0.29 -22.98
C LEU A 245 -7.26 1.72 -23.45
N SER A 246 -6.39 2.33 -24.28
CA SER A 246 -6.54 3.70 -24.79
C SER A 246 -6.90 3.76 -26.29
N LYS A 247 -6.78 2.64 -27.02
CA LYS A 247 -6.95 2.55 -28.48
C LYS A 247 -8.34 2.93 -28.96
N GLU A 248 -9.36 2.62 -28.18
CA GLU A 248 -10.67 3.17 -28.40
C GLU A 248 -10.72 4.52 -27.69
N PRO A 249 -10.57 5.66 -28.42
CA PRO A 249 -10.88 6.93 -27.83
C PRO A 249 -12.29 6.76 -27.34
N ALA A 250 -12.45 6.98 -26.06
CA ALA A 250 -13.75 7.26 -25.53
C ALA A 250 -14.27 8.40 -26.49
N PRO A 251 -15.34 8.19 -27.28
CA PRO A 251 -15.75 9.13 -28.33
C PRO A 251 -16.04 10.55 -27.80
N GLN A 252 -15.14 11.54 -27.92
CA GLN A 252 -15.31 12.94 -27.43
C GLN A 252 -16.68 13.63 -27.67
N LEU A 253 -17.54 13.09 -28.54
CA LEU A 253 -18.90 13.49 -28.91
C LEU A 253 -20.00 13.34 -27.82
N TRP A 254 -19.78 12.74 -26.66
CA TRP A 254 -20.89 12.32 -25.76
C TRP A 254 -21.56 13.39 -24.91
N TRP A 255 -21.05 14.61 -24.87
CA TRP A 255 -21.76 15.68 -24.16
C TRP A 255 -23.13 16.00 -24.78
N ASN A 256 -23.41 15.49 -25.99
CA ASN A 256 -24.63 15.82 -26.73
C ASN A 256 -25.79 14.82 -26.54
N ARG A 257 -25.58 13.63 -25.95
CA ARG A 257 -26.66 12.72 -25.54
C ARG A 257 -26.32 12.05 -24.20
N PRO A 258 -26.76 12.61 -23.07
CA PRO A 258 -26.60 11.94 -21.77
C PRO A 258 -27.28 10.57 -21.82
N ALA A 259 -26.68 9.54 -21.22
CA ALA A 259 -27.33 8.25 -21.02
C ALA A 259 -28.59 8.47 -20.18
N LYS A 260 -29.78 8.32 -20.79
CA LYS A 260 -31.06 8.66 -20.14
C LYS A 260 -31.68 7.46 -19.44
N SER A 261 -31.26 6.26 -19.82
CA SER A 261 -31.80 5.00 -19.33
C SER A 261 -30.70 4.05 -18.86
N GLU A 262 -31.10 3.06 -18.06
CA GLU A 262 -30.23 1.97 -17.62
C GLU A 262 -29.72 1.15 -18.83
N ALA A 263 -30.57 0.93 -19.83
CA ALA A 263 -30.19 0.26 -21.08
C ALA A 263 -29.09 1.02 -21.83
N ASP A 264 -29.13 2.36 -21.82
CA ASP A 264 -28.04 3.17 -22.36
C ASP A 264 -26.76 2.92 -21.57
N VAL A 265 -26.81 2.96 -20.23
CA VAL A 265 -25.63 2.72 -19.37
C VAL A 265 -25.03 1.34 -19.62
N VAL A 266 -25.85 0.30 -19.70
CA VAL A 266 -25.43 -1.07 -20.01
C VAL A 266 -24.71 -1.11 -21.36
N SER A 267 -25.34 -0.58 -22.41
CA SER A 267 -24.78 -0.60 -23.77
C SER A 267 -23.45 0.18 -23.86
N HIS A 268 -23.40 1.37 -23.27
CA HIS A 268 -22.19 2.20 -23.27
C HIS A 268 -21.07 1.59 -22.44
N SER A 269 -21.38 1.01 -21.28
CA SER A 269 -20.38 0.37 -20.43
C SER A 269 -19.85 -0.92 -21.06
N ASP A 270 -20.70 -1.71 -21.71
CA ASP A 270 -20.25 -2.90 -22.42
C ASP A 270 -19.25 -2.55 -23.53
N MET A 271 -19.58 -1.55 -24.34
CA MET A 271 -18.75 -1.11 -25.47
C MET A 271 -17.49 -0.35 -25.04
N HIS A 272 -17.57 0.53 -24.04
CA HIS A 272 -16.47 1.47 -23.75
C HIS A 272 -15.68 1.14 -22.48
N LEU A 273 -16.23 0.33 -21.57
CA LEU A 273 -15.51 -0.12 -20.38
C LEU A 273 -15.06 -1.57 -20.56
N LEU A 274 -15.98 -2.48 -20.87
CA LEU A 274 -15.69 -3.91 -20.86
C LEU A 274 -15.01 -4.41 -22.13
N HIS A 275 -15.42 -3.97 -23.31
CA HIS A 275 -14.79 -4.40 -24.56
C HIS A 275 -13.27 -4.14 -24.57
N PRO A 276 -12.75 -2.96 -24.17
CA PRO A 276 -11.30 -2.74 -24.07
C PRO A 276 -10.62 -3.60 -23.01
N VAL A 277 -11.26 -3.82 -21.86
CA VAL A 277 -10.71 -4.66 -20.77
C VAL A 277 -10.59 -6.12 -21.19
N LEU A 278 -11.65 -6.66 -21.81
CA LEU A 278 -11.66 -8.01 -22.33
C LEU A 278 -10.73 -8.17 -23.54
N GLY A 279 -10.65 -7.16 -24.41
CA GLY A 279 -9.72 -7.14 -25.54
C GLY A 279 -8.25 -7.15 -25.10
N ALA A 280 -7.91 -6.48 -23.99
CA ALA A 280 -6.59 -6.57 -23.38
C ALA A 280 -6.30 -8.01 -22.91
N LEU A 281 -7.24 -8.62 -22.17
CA LEU A 281 -7.12 -10.01 -21.72
C LEU A 281 -6.99 -11.00 -22.88
N GLU A 282 -7.82 -10.90 -23.91
CA GLU A 282 -7.76 -11.80 -25.08
C GLU A 282 -6.49 -11.63 -25.92
N SER A 283 -5.79 -10.50 -25.79
CA SER A 283 -4.49 -10.31 -26.45
C SER A 283 -3.34 -11.04 -25.75
N ASP A 284 -3.52 -11.45 -24.49
CA ASP A 284 -2.56 -12.27 -23.75
C ASP A 284 -2.87 -13.76 -23.95
N GLU A 285 -1.88 -14.53 -24.43
CA GLU A 285 -2.02 -15.97 -24.70
C GLU A 285 -2.37 -16.79 -23.44
N GLY A 286 -2.06 -16.27 -22.24
CA GLY A 286 -2.45 -16.84 -20.95
C GLY A 286 -3.94 -16.72 -20.64
N PHE A 287 -4.67 -15.75 -21.22
CA PHE A 287 -6.11 -15.53 -21.00
C PHE A 287 -6.99 -15.80 -22.22
N LYS A 288 -6.39 -15.88 -23.41
CA LYS A 288 -7.09 -16.11 -24.67
C LYS A 288 -8.07 -17.28 -24.61
N GLY A 289 -9.36 -16.99 -24.83
CA GLY A 289 -10.45 -17.96 -24.79
C GLY A 289 -10.79 -18.51 -23.39
N LYS A 290 -10.16 -18.01 -22.33
CA LYS A 290 -10.45 -18.40 -20.95
C LYS A 290 -11.52 -17.53 -20.29
N ILE A 291 -11.76 -16.32 -20.78
CA ILE A 291 -12.78 -15.43 -20.23
C ILE A 291 -14.04 -15.52 -21.09
N ALA A 292 -15.18 -15.80 -20.44
CA ALA A 292 -16.49 -15.83 -21.08
C ALA A 292 -17.41 -14.79 -20.45
N LYS A 293 -17.99 -13.92 -21.27
CA LYS A 293 -18.97 -12.91 -20.87
C LYS A 293 -20.40 -13.45 -21.03
N PHE A 294 -21.20 -13.36 -19.98
CA PHE A 294 -22.63 -13.69 -19.98
C PHE A 294 -23.44 -12.43 -19.71
N GLN A 295 -24.39 -12.11 -20.58
CA GLN A 295 -25.34 -11.00 -20.40
C GLN A 295 -26.65 -11.52 -19.79
N GLU A 296 -27.29 -10.68 -18.97
CA GLU A 296 -28.54 -10.99 -18.26
C GLU A 296 -28.46 -12.32 -17.50
N PHE A 297 -27.38 -12.49 -16.73
CA PHE A 297 -27.09 -13.74 -16.05
C PHE A 297 -28.12 -13.98 -14.93
N ASN A 298 -28.97 -15.00 -15.15
CA ASN A 298 -30.07 -15.34 -14.25
C ASN A 298 -29.58 -16.27 -13.14
N ILE A 299 -29.58 -15.76 -11.92
CA ILE A 299 -29.21 -16.45 -10.69
C ILE A 299 -30.45 -16.54 -9.80
N LYS A 300 -31.46 -17.32 -10.23
CA LYS A 300 -32.80 -17.32 -9.63
C LYS A 300 -32.76 -17.26 -8.08
N PRO A 301 -33.40 -16.27 -7.44
CA PRO A 301 -34.39 -15.31 -8.01
C PRO A 301 -33.78 -14.03 -8.61
N LEU A 302 -32.47 -13.90 -8.65
CA LEU A 302 -31.75 -12.68 -9.03
C LEU A 302 -31.38 -12.67 -10.51
N ARG A 303 -31.19 -11.47 -11.07
CA ARG A 303 -30.64 -11.23 -12.42
C ARG A 303 -29.55 -10.19 -12.28
N VAL A 304 -28.35 -10.49 -12.77
CA VAL A 304 -27.25 -9.54 -12.87
C VAL A 304 -26.99 -9.21 -14.34
N ASP A 305 -26.61 -7.97 -14.65
CA ASP A 305 -26.48 -7.54 -16.04
C ASP A 305 -25.35 -8.27 -16.77
N ILE A 306 -24.18 -8.38 -16.14
CA ILE A 306 -23.03 -9.09 -16.71
C ILE A 306 -22.38 -10.00 -15.66
N ALA A 307 -22.05 -11.22 -16.08
CA ALA A 307 -21.19 -12.13 -15.35
C ALA A 307 -19.99 -12.52 -16.22
N LEU A 308 -18.79 -12.48 -15.64
CA LEU A 308 -17.56 -12.93 -16.28
C LEU A 308 -17.14 -14.25 -15.65
N ASN A 309 -17.05 -15.30 -16.48
CA ASN A 309 -16.53 -16.58 -16.07
C ASN A 309 -15.09 -16.74 -16.54
N TYR A 310 -14.27 -17.35 -15.70
CA TYR A 310 -12.91 -17.75 -16.03
C TYR A 310 -12.83 -19.27 -16.10
N LYS A 311 -12.20 -19.77 -17.17
CA LYS A 311 -11.97 -21.19 -17.41
C LYS A 311 -10.56 -21.57 -17.00
N CYS A 312 -10.43 -22.47 -16.04
CA CYS A 312 -9.16 -23.00 -15.56
C CYS A 312 -9.27 -24.51 -15.34
N TYR A 313 -8.35 -25.29 -15.88
CA TYR A 313 -8.29 -26.75 -15.73
C TYR A 313 -9.58 -27.54 -16.10
N GLY A 314 -10.38 -27.00 -17.02
CA GLY A 314 -11.64 -27.63 -17.46
C GLY A 314 -12.88 -27.17 -16.69
N ASP A 315 -12.69 -26.48 -15.56
CA ASP A 315 -13.77 -25.85 -14.81
C ASP A 315 -13.97 -24.40 -15.25
N SER A 316 -15.23 -23.96 -15.22
CA SER A 316 -15.64 -22.58 -15.53
C SER A 316 -16.38 -22.03 -14.32
N LYS A 317 -15.88 -20.94 -13.74
CA LYS A 317 -16.49 -20.30 -12.57
C LYS A 317 -16.66 -18.81 -12.78
N THR A 318 -17.75 -18.26 -12.26
CA THR A 318 -17.98 -16.81 -12.25
C THR A 318 -17.01 -16.14 -11.29
N VAL A 319 -16.10 -15.33 -11.83
CA VAL A 319 -15.06 -14.63 -11.08
C VAL A 319 -15.44 -13.17 -10.80
N LEU A 320 -16.25 -12.54 -11.64
CA LEU A 320 -16.70 -11.15 -11.47
C LEU A 320 -18.15 -11.01 -11.93
N MET A 321 -18.97 -10.28 -11.16
CA MET A 321 -20.29 -9.84 -11.59
C MET A 321 -20.35 -8.32 -11.67
N ILE A 322 -21.09 -7.80 -12.62
CA ILE A 322 -21.21 -6.37 -12.87
C ILE A 322 -22.69 -6.04 -12.99
N GLU A 323 -23.14 -5.13 -12.14
CA GLU A 323 -24.49 -4.59 -12.13
C GLU A 323 -24.43 -3.13 -12.60
N PHE A 324 -25.21 -2.83 -13.63
CA PHE A 324 -25.35 -1.47 -14.10
C PHE A 324 -26.52 -0.77 -13.44
N LYS A 325 -26.39 0.54 -13.26
CA LYS A 325 -27.44 1.39 -12.72
C LYS A 325 -27.67 2.58 -13.63
N LYS A 326 -28.83 3.21 -13.47
CA LYS A 326 -29.12 4.49 -14.14
C LYS A 326 -28.04 5.50 -13.79
N ALA A 327 -27.66 6.34 -14.75
CA ALA A 327 -26.67 7.38 -14.53
C ALA A 327 -27.03 8.26 -13.32
N ASP A 328 -26.01 8.63 -12.56
CA ASP A 328 -26.11 9.44 -11.32
C ASP A 328 -26.86 8.77 -10.17
N LEU A 329 -27.11 7.46 -10.24
CA LEU A 329 -27.76 6.73 -9.13
C LEU A 329 -26.79 6.48 -7.97
N ILE A 330 -25.49 6.36 -8.23
CA ILE A 330 -24.47 6.06 -7.23
C ILE A 330 -23.85 7.37 -6.74
N ASP A 331 -24.23 7.78 -5.52
CA ASP A 331 -23.55 8.85 -4.79
C ASP A 331 -22.33 8.26 -4.07
N THR A 332 -21.14 8.52 -4.61
CA THR A 332 -19.87 8.00 -4.10
C THR A 332 -19.58 8.45 -2.66
N CYS A 333 -19.95 9.67 -2.29
CA CYS A 333 -19.72 10.21 -0.95
C CYS A 333 -20.59 9.50 0.09
N ARG A 334 -21.84 9.19 -0.26
CA ARG A 334 -22.72 8.40 0.61
C ARG A 334 -22.29 6.95 0.70
N PHE A 335 -21.81 6.38 -0.40
CA PHE A 335 -21.36 4.99 -0.42
C PHE A 335 -20.18 4.75 0.53
N GLU A 336 -19.25 5.71 0.63
CA GLU A 336 -18.15 5.69 1.60
C GLU A 336 -18.65 5.83 3.04
N ASN A 337 -19.62 6.71 3.29
CA ASN A 337 -20.18 6.92 4.64
C ASN A 337 -21.02 5.73 5.13
N ALA A 338 -21.77 5.07 4.25
CA ALA A 338 -22.59 3.91 4.58
C ALA A 338 -21.74 2.75 5.13
N LEU A 339 -20.48 2.63 4.72
CA LEU A 339 -19.57 1.57 5.18
C LEU A 339 -19.23 1.66 6.67
N TRP A 340 -19.12 2.88 7.19
CA TRP A 340 -18.79 3.11 8.61
C TRP A 340 -19.93 2.76 9.55
N GLN A 341 -21.16 2.65 9.04
CA GLN A 341 -22.36 2.35 9.83
C GLN A 341 -22.79 0.87 9.72
N MET A 342 -22.10 0.07 8.89
CA MET A 342 -22.59 -1.22 8.40
C MET A 342 -22.18 -2.46 9.23
N SER A 343 -21.65 -2.30 10.45
CA SER A 343 -21.36 -3.41 11.37
C SER A 343 -22.60 -4.23 11.79
N GLU A 344 -23.80 -3.87 11.31
CA GLU A 344 -25.09 -4.44 11.73
C GLU A 344 -25.86 -5.22 10.63
N LEU A 345 -25.25 -5.54 9.48
CA LEU A 345 -25.94 -6.12 8.32
C LEU A 345 -26.45 -7.59 8.45
N ASP A 346 -26.31 -8.23 9.60
CA ASP A 346 -26.69 -9.65 9.77
C ASP A 346 -28.17 -9.89 10.07
N GLY A 347 -28.97 -8.86 10.36
CA GLY A 347 -30.36 -9.04 10.79
C GLY A 347 -31.40 -9.32 9.69
N SER A 348 -31.14 -9.02 8.40
CA SER A 348 -32.24 -8.99 7.39
C SER A 348 -31.90 -9.41 5.95
N CYS A 349 -30.83 -10.18 5.73
CA CYS A 349 -30.54 -10.70 4.38
C CYS A 349 -31.39 -11.92 4.00
N MET A 350 -32.72 -11.81 4.04
CA MET A 350 -33.63 -12.83 3.49
C MET A 350 -33.56 -12.82 1.95
N PRO A 351 -33.58 -13.99 1.27
CA PRO A 351 -33.72 -14.07 -0.18
C PRO A 351 -35.01 -13.36 -0.61
N LEU A 352 -34.95 -12.56 -1.67
CA LEU A 352 -36.11 -11.89 -2.26
C LEU A 352 -37.07 -12.95 -2.82
N VAL A 353 -38.08 -13.31 -2.02
CA VAL A 353 -39.18 -14.15 -2.47
C VAL A 353 -40.15 -13.24 -3.23
N ASP A 354 -40.24 -13.50 -4.52
CA ASP A 354 -41.23 -13.03 -5.49
C ASP A 354 -41.08 -11.67 -6.20
N ASN A 355 -41.26 -11.76 -7.52
CA ASN A 355 -41.10 -10.76 -8.58
C ASN A 355 -42.15 -9.63 -8.59
N HIS A 356 -42.67 -9.22 -7.43
CA HIS A 356 -43.70 -8.18 -7.35
C HIS A 356 -43.16 -6.87 -6.76
N LYS A 357 -42.60 -6.02 -7.63
CA LYS A 357 -42.76 -4.55 -7.73
C LYS A 357 -42.94 -3.66 -6.47
N ARG A 358 -42.66 -4.09 -5.25
CA ARG A 358 -42.90 -3.29 -4.03
C ARG A 358 -41.87 -3.57 -2.95
N TYR A 359 -40.68 -2.99 -3.08
CA TYR A 359 -39.87 -2.55 -1.93
C TYR A 359 -39.06 -1.30 -2.31
N LEU A 360 -39.77 -0.19 -2.51
CA LEU A 360 -39.24 1.18 -2.60
C LEU A 360 -39.83 2.02 -1.45
N LEU A 361 -39.72 1.53 -0.22
CA LEU A 361 -40.17 2.30 0.95
C LEU A 361 -39.02 2.40 1.95
N ALA A 362 -38.59 3.66 2.16
CA ALA A 362 -37.70 4.20 3.19
C ALA A 362 -36.36 3.48 3.41
N GLY A 363 -35.30 3.96 2.75
CA GLY A 363 -33.90 3.58 3.00
C GLY A 363 -32.98 4.23 1.97
N GLU A 364 -31.76 4.56 2.37
CA GLU A 364 -30.73 5.15 1.48
C GLU A 364 -30.41 4.20 0.32
N THR A 365 -30.12 4.76 -0.86
CA THR A 365 -29.95 4.00 -2.11
C THR A 365 -28.78 3.02 -2.01
N GLU A 366 -27.73 3.40 -1.31
CA GLU A 366 -26.44 2.72 -1.17
C GLU A 366 -26.58 1.43 -0.36
N GLU A 367 -27.37 1.46 0.73
CA GLU A 367 -27.65 0.28 1.54
C GLU A 367 -28.34 -0.80 0.72
N LYS A 368 -29.27 -0.41 -0.16
CA LYS A 368 -29.98 -1.33 -1.06
C LYS A 368 -29.03 -1.94 -2.10
N LEU A 369 -28.13 -1.13 -2.67
CA LEU A 369 -27.11 -1.59 -3.60
C LEU A 369 -26.16 -2.61 -2.94
N MET A 370 -25.73 -2.36 -1.71
CA MET A 370 -24.88 -3.28 -0.96
C MET A 370 -25.60 -4.60 -0.63
N LYS A 371 -26.87 -4.54 -0.18
CA LYS A 371 -27.69 -5.74 0.06
C LYS A 371 -27.86 -6.56 -1.22
N GLN A 372 -28.09 -5.91 -2.35
CA GLN A 372 -28.17 -6.56 -3.67
C GLN A 372 -26.83 -7.24 -4.03
N ALA A 373 -25.71 -6.54 -3.88
CA ALA A 373 -24.38 -7.09 -4.15
C ALA A 373 -24.03 -8.28 -3.24
N LYS A 374 -24.32 -8.20 -1.94
CA LYS A 374 -24.14 -9.33 -0.98
C LYS A 374 -25.01 -10.52 -1.35
N ALA A 375 -26.22 -10.28 -1.87
CA ALA A 375 -27.10 -11.34 -2.36
C ALA A 375 -26.51 -12.01 -3.62
N TYR A 376 -25.99 -11.25 -4.58
CA TYR A 376 -25.27 -11.81 -5.73
C TYR A 376 -24.08 -12.66 -5.28
N ALA A 377 -23.26 -12.14 -4.38
CA ALA A 377 -22.08 -12.84 -3.91
C ALA A 377 -22.43 -14.18 -3.26
N ARG A 378 -23.51 -14.21 -2.47
CA ARG A 378 -24.01 -15.42 -1.81
C ARG A 378 -24.54 -16.45 -2.80
N VAL A 379 -25.44 -16.05 -3.70
CA VAL A 379 -26.12 -17.01 -4.59
C VAL A 379 -25.16 -17.52 -5.67
N ALA A 380 -24.31 -16.64 -6.21
CA ALA A 380 -23.34 -17.00 -7.26
C ALA A 380 -22.06 -17.64 -6.74
N ARG A 381 -21.80 -17.58 -5.42
CA ARG A 381 -20.49 -17.88 -4.82
C ARG A 381 -19.34 -17.10 -5.48
N CYS A 382 -19.61 -15.83 -5.80
CA CYS A 382 -18.68 -14.90 -6.46
C CYS A 382 -18.36 -13.75 -5.50
N LEU A 383 -17.09 -13.59 -5.11
CA LEU A 383 -16.71 -12.61 -4.08
C LEU A 383 -16.47 -11.20 -4.64
N TYR A 384 -16.49 -11.05 -5.96
CA TYR A 384 -16.13 -9.81 -6.64
C TYR A 384 -17.35 -9.28 -7.39
N ILE A 385 -17.84 -8.13 -6.96
CA ILE A 385 -19.00 -7.46 -7.55
C ILE A 385 -18.58 -6.03 -7.91
N ALA A 386 -18.92 -5.58 -9.11
CA ALA A 386 -18.78 -4.19 -9.52
C ALA A 386 -20.16 -3.55 -9.72
N LEU A 387 -20.34 -2.35 -9.18
CA LEU A 387 -21.51 -1.52 -9.43
C LEU A 387 -21.08 -0.34 -10.30
N CYS A 388 -21.78 -0.11 -11.40
CA CYS A 388 -21.41 0.93 -12.36
C CYS A 388 -22.65 1.69 -12.83
N ASP A 389 -22.66 3.01 -12.68
CA ASP A 389 -23.69 3.87 -13.25
C ASP A 389 -23.16 4.73 -14.41
N TYR A 390 -22.07 4.29 -15.03
CA TYR A 390 -21.27 5.01 -16.02
C TYR A 390 -20.44 6.18 -15.48
N GLN A 391 -20.92 6.90 -14.46
CA GLN A 391 -20.20 8.02 -13.86
C GLN A 391 -19.38 7.64 -12.63
N SER A 392 -19.77 6.57 -11.97
CA SER A 392 -19.22 6.05 -10.73
C SER A 392 -19.00 4.55 -10.91
N LEU A 393 -17.83 4.07 -10.47
CA LEU A 393 -17.50 2.66 -10.44
C LEU A 393 -17.14 2.30 -9.01
N ILE A 394 -17.91 1.38 -8.42
CA ILE A 394 -17.67 0.84 -7.09
C ILE A 394 -17.26 -0.62 -7.24
N LEU A 395 -16.11 -0.96 -6.67
CA LEU A 395 -15.58 -2.33 -6.66
C LEU A 395 -15.74 -2.91 -5.26
N LEU A 396 -16.38 -4.06 -5.16
CA LEU A 396 -16.74 -4.73 -3.90
C LEU A 396 -16.10 -6.12 -3.84
N LYS A 397 -15.12 -6.29 -2.94
CA LYS A 397 -14.52 -7.60 -2.63
C LYS A 397 -15.04 -8.09 -1.28
N PHE A 398 -15.87 -9.14 -1.29
CA PHE A 398 -16.37 -9.77 -0.08
C PHE A 398 -15.37 -10.79 0.50
N SER A 399 -15.36 -10.92 1.83
CA SER A 399 -14.73 -12.05 2.51
C SER A 399 -15.48 -13.36 2.21
N LYS A 400 -14.84 -14.51 2.44
CA LYS A 400 -15.43 -15.83 2.13
C LYS A 400 -16.74 -16.11 2.88
N ASP A 401 -16.89 -15.56 4.08
CA ASP A 401 -18.06 -15.64 4.94
C ASP A 401 -19.06 -14.48 4.72
N LEU A 402 -18.74 -13.54 3.81
CA LEU A 402 -19.55 -12.35 3.49
C LEU A 402 -19.79 -11.40 4.68
N SER A 403 -18.97 -11.51 5.74
CA SER A 403 -19.03 -10.64 6.92
C SER A 403 -18.33 -9.30 6.70
N VAL A 404 -17.27 -9.29 5.88
CA VAL A 404 -16.47 -8.11 5.56
C VAL A 404 -16.58 -7.83 4.06
N VAL A 405 -16.69 -6.56 3.70
CA VAL A 405 -16.60 -6.10 2.32
C VAL A 405 -15.52 -5.02 2.22
N ASN A 406 -14.56 -5.22 1.33
CA ASN A 406 -13.61 -4.20 0.93
C ASN A 406 -14.22 -3.43 -0.24
N VAL A 407 -14.37 -2.13 -0.07
CA VAL A 407 -14.98 -1.25 -1.07
C VAL A 407 -13.93 -0.29 -1.60
N LYS A 408 -13.88 -0.19 -2.92
CA LYS A 408 -13.09 0.81 -3.62
C LYS A 408 -13.98 1.64 -4.54
N VAL A 409 -14.08 2.93 -4.21
CA VAL A 409 -14.61 3.95 -5.13
C VAL A 409 -13.52 4.31 -6.13
N VAL A 410 -13.86 4.37 -7.42
CA VAL A 410 -12.94 4.72 -8.50
C VAL A 410 -13.26 6.13 -9.00
N ASP A 411 -12.24 6.99 -9.06
CA ASP A 411 -12.37 8.38 -9.54
C ASP A 411 -12.83 8.46 -10.99
N LYS A 412 -13.62 9.51 -11.30
CA LYS A 412 -14.33 9.78 -12.57
C LYS A 412 -13.44 10.05 -13.80
N ASN A 413 -12.43 9.22 -14.05
CA ASN A 413 -11.63 9.25 -15.26
C ASN A 413 -11.76 7.88 -15.97
N VAL A 414 -12.19 7.89 -17.23
CA VAL A 414 -12.45 6.69 -18.03
C VAL A 414 -11.22 5.78 -18.12
N THR A 415 -10.03 6.35 -18.24
CA THR A 415 -8.78 5.56 -18.23
C THR A 415 -8.56 4.90 -16.88
N THR A 416 -8.92 5.57 -15.78
CA THR A 416 -8.90 5.01 -14.43
C THR A 416 -9.95 3.90 -14.27
N PHE A 417 -11.15 4.02 -14.84
CA PHE A 417 -12.18 2.98 -14.78
C PHE A 417 -11.74 1.68 -15.47
N ARG A 418 -11.21 1.77 -16.70
CA ARG A 418 -10.71 0.61 -17.45
C ARG A 418 -9.58 -0.08 -16.69
N ARG A 419 -8.63 0.72 -16.15
CA ARG A 419 -7.51 0.19 -15.36
C ARG A 419 -7.98 -0.48 -14.07
N ALA A 420 -8.87 0.16 -13.33
CA ALA A 420 -9.42 -0.38 -12.10
C ALA A 420 -10.21 -1.67 -12.35
N MET A 421 -11.05 -1.70 -13.39
CA MET A 421 -11.82 -2.89 -13.77
C MET A 421 -10.91 -4.06 -14.17
N LEU A 422 -9.87 -3.81 -14.98
CA LEU A 422 -8.90 -4.85 -15.36
C LEU A 422 -8.15 -5.38 -14.14
N GLY A 423 -7.63 -4.49 -13.28
CA GLY A 423 -6.95 -4.91 -12.05
C GLY A 423 -7.84 -5.70 -11.10
N PHE A 424 -9.11 -5.31 -10.98
CA PHE A 424 -10.10 -6.02 -10.16
C PHE A 424 -10.40 -7.43 -10.70
N LEU A 425 -10.58 -7.56 -12.02
CA LEU A 425 -10.79 -8.85 -12.68
C LEU A 425 -9.56 -9.77 -12.55
N LEU A 426 -8.34 -9.24 -12.74
CA LEU A 426 -7.10 -10.00 -12.55
C LEU A 426 -6.96 -10.51 -11.11
N THR A 427 -7.30 -9.66 -10.13
CA THR A 427 -7.29 -10.06 -8.71
C THR A 427 -8.32 -11.16 -8.44
N ALA A 428 -9.51 -11.07 -9.04
CA ALA A 428 -10.54 -12.10 -8.91
C ALA A 428 -10.12 -13.46 -9.49
N ILE A 429 -9.37 -13.44 -10.60
CA ILE A 429 -8.83 -14.64 -11.23
C ILE A 429 -7.70 -15.25 -10.39
N ASP A 430 -6.80 -14.43 -9.84
CA ASP A 430 -5.72 -14.94 -8.98
C ASP A 430 -6.27 -15.58 -7.69
N ASP A 431 -7.23 -14.92 -7.04
CA ASP A 431 -7.93 -15.47 -5.88
C ASP A 431 -8.66 -16.79 -6.21
N HIS A 432 -9.15 -16.94 -7.44
CA HIS A 432 -9.75 -18.18 -7.90
C HIS A 432 -8.72 -19.32 -8.00
N ASP A 433 -7.56 -19.04 -8.59
CA ASP A 433 -6.50 -20.04 -8.82
C ASP A 433 -5.77 -20.47 -7.53
N GLN A 434 -5.83 -19.65 -6.47
CA GLN A 434 -5.25 -19.99 -5.16
C GLN A 434 -6.11 -20.94 -4.31
N VAL A 435 -7.37 -21.20 -4.67
CA VAL A 435 -8.22 -22.14 -3.95
C VAL A 435 -7.91 -23.56 -4.44
N PRO A 436 -7.34 -24.46 -3.62
CA PRO A 436 -7.15 -25.85 -4.02
C PRO A 436 -8.50 -26.44 -4.43
N ALA A 437 -8.55 -27.12 -5.57
CA ALA A 437 -9.72 -27.92 -5.94
C ALA A 437 -10.03 -28.89 -4.78
N ILE A 438 -11.21 -28.74 -4.17
CA ILE A 438 -11.69 -29.58 -3.07
C ILE A 438 -12.18 -30.90 -3.63
#